data_AF-A0A5N6JRM5-F1
#
_entry.id   AF-A0A5N6JRM5-F1
#
_cell.length_a   1.000
_cell.length_b   1.000
_cell.length_c   1.000
_cell.angle_alpha   90.00
_cell.angle_beta   90.00
_cell.angle_gamma   90.00
#
_symmetry.space_group_name_H-M   'P 1'
#
loop_
_entity.id
_entity.type
_entity.pdbx_description
1 polymer ?
#
loop_
_entity_poly.entity_id
_entity_poly.type
_entity_poly.pdbx_seq_one_letter_code
_entity_poly.pdbx_strand_id
1 'polypeptide(L)'
;MNFLSLGAFSILLLLQSYLGVIEAASYPSHSPDAVDILSAQGLAKLAEYQAKHDPNNTCTIKNAIKRREWSDLSGADRIAYTNAVLCLQSKNSITPPEVVPGARSRFDDFVASHMNHSLIVHSTGNFLGWHRYYIHTYEKVLREECGYKGYQPYWNWGKYADEPIHSPLFDGSPTSMSGNGLYYNHTGVPLNGAPAPFNIIPPGVGGGCVTTGPFKNMSVNLGPVAATISGTPVNPRADGFGYNPRCLRRDVNVHSAAVTKTNYTYDLITNPSNADIYWFETDMQGIFSAGEWGVHTGGHYTVGGDPGGDFFASSGDPAFYLHHGMIDRVWWIWQIQDLANRQNAISGTITFGNNPPSRNTTLEDLQDIGYNAGPVPLKDLMISVVVVAVAVAAAAVVAAVAVVAAVAVAAALDHILTLHNSLLQTQFWDYSPAIGPVDSWTLHGLWPDLCDGSYPTYCHETPRYYNITSTLAAASQTDLLADMNKYWLPNRGSAETFWEHEMNKHGTCVNTLAPSCYGDKYEAGDEVIDFFTRAVGLFKQLDTYKALEKAGIVPSYTATYTESQIQAALTAVTGSEVVLGCRYGRLNQAWYSFNVKGSLQLGEFVATAPAGKSGRGTCPRRGIKYLPKKTY
;
A
#
# COMPACT_ATOMS: atom_id res chain seq x y z
N MET A 1 42.99 52.81 -17.69
CA MET A 1 43.39 51.83 -16.67
C MET A 1 42.15 51.05 -16.26
N ASN A 2 42.20 49.74 -16.55
CA ASN A 2 41.45 48.58 -16.04
C ASN A 2 40.00 48.77 -15.54
N PHE A 3 39.07 48.08 -16.19
CA PHE A 3 38.31 46.93 -15.63
C PHE A 3 37.36 46.37 -16.72
N LEU A 4 37.85 45.44 -17.53
CA LEU A 4 37.03 44.63 -18.45
C LEU A 4 37.64 43.22 -18.53
N SER A 5 37.24 42.34 -17.61
CA SER A 5 37.44 40.88 -17.68
C SER A 5 36.94 40.28 -16.38
N LEU A 6 35.70 39.76 -16.36
CA LEU A 6 35.23 38.76 -15.36
C LEU A 6 33.80 38.22 -15.65
N GLY A 7 33.06 38.77 -16.63
CA GLY A 7 31.67 38.36 -16.89
C GLY A 7 31.47 37.11 -17.78
N ALA A 8 32.49 36.64 -18.51
CA ALA A 8 32.30 35.62 -19.55
C ALA A 8 32.65 34.18 -19.13
N PHE A 9 33.34 33.98 -17.99
CA PHE A 9 33.74 32.65 -17.53
C PHE A 9 32.67 31.94 -16.66
N SER A 10 31.74 32.68 -16.07
CA SER A 10 30.70 32.11 -15.21
C SER A 10 29.51 31.50 -15.97
N ILE A 11 29.30 31.87 -17.23
CA ILE A 11 28.17 31.38 -18.04
C ILE A 11 28.53 30.04 -18.73
N LEU A 12 29.80 29.79 -19.06
CA LEU A 12 30.23 28.54 -19.67
C LEU A 12 30.26 27.35 -18.68
N LEU A 13 30.56 27.63 -17.40
CA LEU A 13 30.52 26.63 -16.31
C LEU A 13 29.09 26.27 -15.89
N LEU A 14 28.12 27.17 -16.09
CA LEU A 14 26.69 26.90 -15.89
C LEU A 14 26.07 26.09 -17.04
N LEU A 15 26.62 26.18 -18.26
CA LEU A 15 26.15 25.37 -19.40
C LEU A 15 26.72 23.94 -19.38
N GLN A 16 27.92 23.72 -18.83
CA GLN A 16 28.47 22.36 -18.65
C GLN A 16 27.79 21.57 -17.53
N SER A 17 27.22 22.24 -16.52
CA SER A 17 26.41 21.57 -15.49
C SER A 17 24.97 21.26 -15.94
N TYR A 18 24.48 21.88 -17.02
CA TYR A 18 23.19 21.54 -17.62
C TYR A 18 23.27 20.38 -18.64
N LEU A 19 24.41 20.19 -19.31
CA LEU A 19 24.60 19.08 -20.25
C LEU A 19 24.85 17.73 -19.55
N GLY A 20 25.37 17.74 -18.32
CA GLY A 20 25.55 16.52 -17.50
C GLY A 20 24.27 16.00 -16.84
N VAL A 21 23.14 16.72 -16.96
CA VAL A 21 21.84 16.34 -16.38
C VAL A 21 20.92 15.71 -17.44
N ILE A 22 21.30 15.72 -18.71
CA ILE A 22 20.48 15.18 -19.81
C ILE A 22 20.71 13.68 -20.05
N GLU A 23 21.69 13.04 -19.40
CA GLU A 23 22.01 11.62 -19.65
C GLU A 23 21.45 10.62 -18.63
N ALA A 24 20.60 11.05 -17.69
CA ALA A 24 19.91 10.15 -16.74
C ALA A 24 18.38 10.05 -16.96
N ALA A 25 17.87 10.58 -18.07
CA ALA A 25 16.45 10.52 -18.41
C ALA A 25 16.17 9.38 -19.39
N SER A 26 16.17 8.15 -18.89
CA SER A 26 15.40 7.08 -19.51
C SER A 26 14.81 6.18 -18.42
N TYR A 27 13.48 6.12 -18.40
CA TYR A 27 12.54 5.36 -17.54
C TYR A 27 11.92 6.12 -16.35
N PRO A 28 10.60 5.96 -16.14
CA PRO A 28 9.75 6.97 -15.52
C PRO A 28 9.96 7.02 -14.01
N SER A 29 10.26 8.21 -13.47
CA SER A 29 10.14 8.45 -12.03
C SER A 29 8.65 8.32 -11.66
N HIS A 30 8.26 7.21 -11.04
CA HIS A 30 6.96 7.14 -10.39
C HIS A 30 6.83 8.33 -9.42
N SER A 31 5.72 9.05 -9.49
CA SER A 31 5.41 10.10 -8.52
C SER A 31 5.40 9.49 -7.11
N PRO A 32 5.86 10.23 -6.07
CA PRO A 32 5.86 9.74 -4.70
C PRO A 32 4.50 9.19 -4.31
N ASP A 33 4.48 8.01 -3.70
CA ASP A 33 3.25 7.38 -3.22
C ASP A 33 2.88 7.88 -1.80
N ALA A 34 1.72 7.45 -1.29
CA ALA A 34 1.24 7.89 0.03
C ALA A 34 2.23 7.53 1.17
N VAL A 35 2.94 6.41 1.05
CA VAL A 35 3.94 5.98 2.04
C VAL A 35 5.23 6.80 1.90
N ASP A 36 5.62 7.20 0.68
CA ASP A 36 6.72 8.15 0.46
C ASP A 36 6.44 9.51 1.09
N ILE A 37 5.20 10.02 0.95
CA ILE A 37 4.77 11.28 1.58
C ILE A 37 4.84 11.16 3.11
N LEU A 38 4.30 10.07 3.66
CA LEU A 38 4.33 9.80 5.11
C LEU A 38 5.76 9.67 5.65
N SER A 39 6.65 9.03 4.89
CA SER A 39 8.08 8.95 5.20
C SER A 39 8.73 10.32 5.22
N ALA A 40 8.44 11.18 4.25
CA ALA A 40 8.99 12.53 4.17
C ALA A 40 8.55 13.41 5.35
N GLN A 41 7.28 13.30 5.77
CA GLN A 41 6.75 13.96 6.96
C GLN A 41 7.42 13.43 8.25
N GLY A 42 7.58 12.11 8.36
CA GLY A 42 8.25 11.47 9.50
C GLY A 42 9.72 11.88 9.66
N LEU A 43 10.42 12.15 8.56
CA LEU A 43 11.81 12.64 8.60
C LEU A 43 11.95 13.99 9.32
N ALA A 44 10.97 14.89 9.19
CA ALA A 44 10.96 16.14 9.93
C ALA A 44 10.83 15.90 11.44
N LYS A 45 9.93 15.01 11.85
CA LYS A 45 9.75 14.59 13.26
C LYS A 45 11.03 13.97 13.82
N LEU A 46 11.70 13.10 13.04
CA LEU A 46 12.97 12.49 13.44
C LEU A 46 14.06 13.55 13.65
N ALA A 47 14.16 14.54 12.74
CA ALA A 47 15.12 15.64 12.86
C ALA A 47 14.94 16.41 14.18
N GLU A 48 13.69 16.75 14.50
CA GLU A 48 13.33 17.46 15.72
C GLU A 48 13.58 16.62 16.98
N TYR A 49 13.26 15.33 16.93
CA TYR A 49 13.47 14.42 18.04
C TYR A 49 14.97 14.26 18.35
N GLN A 50 15.80 14.03 17.33
CA GLN A 50 17.26 13.92 17.45
C GLN A 50 17.88 15.19 18.01
N ALA A 51 17.46 16.37 17.52
CA ALA A 51 17.96 17.64 18.03
C ALA A 51 17.67 17.86 19.53
N LYS A 52 16.57 17.29 20.04
CA LYS A 52 16.17 17.41 21.45
C LYS A 52 16.81 16.35 22.37
N HIS A 53 16.93 15.11 21.91
CA HIS A 53 17.28 13.96 22.77
C HIS A 53 18.71 13.47 22.59
N ASP A 54 19.34 13.75 21.45
CA ASP A 54 20.70 13.29 21.16
C ASP A 54 21.48 14.33 20.34
N PRO A 55 21.69 15.55 20.88
CA PRO A 55 22.30 16.66 20.15
C PRO A 55 23.77 16.41 19.77
N ASN A 56 24.42 15.41 20.40
CA ASN A 56 25.80 15.04 20.14
C ASN A 56 25.93 13.78 19.28
N ASN A 57 24.82 13.23 18.75
CA ASN A 57 24.88 12.08 17.86
C ASN A 57 25.67 12.41 16.60
N THR A 58 26.66 11.59 16.29
CA THR A 58 27.45 11.72 15.06
C THR A 58 26.72 11.13 13.85
N CYS A 59 25.68 10.31 14.05
CA CYS A 59 24.78 9.82 13.03
C CYS A 59 23.50 10.67 13.02
N THR A 60 23.31 11.45 11.96
CA THR A 60 22.20 12.39 11.78
C THR A 60 21.53 12.14 10.43
N ILE A 61 20.31 12.63 10.24
CA ILE A 61 19.65 12.58 8.92
C ILE A 61 20.46 13.21 7.77
N LYS A 62 21.43 14.08 8.07
CA LYS A 62 22.26 14.76 7.06
C LYS A 62 23.38 13.88 6.53
N ASN A 63 23.95 13.01 7.37
CA ASN A 63 25.09 12.15 7.03
C ASN A 63 24.76 10.65 7.07
N ALA A 64 23.51 10.31 7.38
CA ALA A 64 22.98 8.97 7.28
C ALA A 64 23.14 8.39 5.88
N ILE A 65 23.45 7.10 5.83
CA ILE A 65 23.42 6.34 4.59
C ILE A 65 21.99 6.26 4.05
N LYS A 66 21.87 6.13 2.74
CA LYS A 66 20.58 6.14 2.04
C LYS A 66 20.31 4.83 1.33
N ARG A 67 19.34 4.06 1.84
CA ARG A 67 18.76 2.91 1.11
C ARG A 67 17.75 3.45 0.11
N ARG A 68 17.75 2.90 -1.11
CA ARG A 68 16.97 3.40 -2.25
C ARG A 68 16.11 2.29 -2.84
N GLU A 69 14.98 2.69 -3.41
CA GLU A 69 14.10 1.76 -4.09
C GLU A 69 14.79 1.21 -5.35
N TRP A 70 14.61 -0.08 -5.64
CA TRP A 70 15.26 -0.77 -6.74
C TRP A 70 15.07 -0.06 -8.08
N SER A 71 13.83 0.32 -8.42
CA SER A 71 13.54 1.01 -9.68
C SER A 71 14.07 2.44 -9.76
N ASP A 72 14.47 3.05 -8.64
CA ASP A 72 15.12 4.36 -8.61
C ASP A 72 16.66 4.28 -8.77
N LEU A 73 17.26 3.09 -8.64
CA LEU A 73 18.68 2.86 -8.94
C LEU A 73 18.95 2.90 -10.44
N SER A 74 20.13 3.40 -10.82
CA SER A 74 20.59 3.31 -12.22
C SER A 74 20.82 1.86 -12.62
N GLY A 75 20.77 1.54 -13.92
CA GLY A 75 21.08 0.20 -14.41
C GLY A 75 22.49 -0.27 -13.98
N ALA A 76 23.46 0.64 -13.94
CA ALA A 76 24.81 0.36 -13.47
C ALA A 76 24.85 0.00 -11.97
N ASP A 77 24.10 0.72 -11.14
CA ASP A 77 24.01 0.44 -9.70
C ASP A 77 23.32 -0.91 -9.43
N ARG A 78 22.25 -1.23 -10.18
CA ARG A 78 21.58 -2.53 -10.10
C ARG A 78 22.51 -3.68 -10.47
N ILE A 79 23.28 -3.53 -11.56
CA ILE A 79 24.30 -4.50 -11.98
C ILE A 79 25.40 -4.63 -10.92
N ALA A 80 25.85 -3.51 -10.33
CA ALA A 80 26.86 -3.53 -9.28
C ALA A 80 26.37 -4.32 -8.05
N TYR A 81 25.10 -4.17 -7.67
CA TYR A 81 24.49 -4.95 -6.61
C TYR A 81 24.40 -6.44 -6.98
N THR A 82 23.85 -6.80 -8.15
CA THR A 82 23.74 -8.22 -8.57
C THR A 82 25.10 -8.90 -8.70
N ASN A 83 26.13 -8.18 -9.17
CA ASN A 83 27.50 -8.68 -9.24
C ASN A 83 28.08 -8.97 -7.86
N ALA A 84 27.76 -8.14 -6.86
CA ALA A 84 28.19 -8.40 -5.48
C ALA A 84 27.51 -9.65 -4.91
N VAL A 85 26.23 -9.86 -5.20
CA VAL A 85 25.51 -11.09 -4.79
C VAL A 85 26.12 -12.33 -5.47
N LEU A 86 26.38 -12.27 -6.79
CA LEU A 86 27.05 -13.35 -7.52
C LEU A 86 28.47 -13.62 -6.98
N CYS A 87 29.20 -12.57 -6.61
CA CYS A 87 30.48 -12.71 -5.93
C CYS A 87 30.32 -13.44 -4.59
N LEU A 88 29.29 -13.14 -3.80
CA LEU A 88 29.04 -13.82 -2.53
C LEU A 88 28.71 -15.30 -2.74
N GLN A 89 27.99 -15.64 -3.81
CA GLN A 89 27.74 -17.03 -4.22
C GLN A 89 29.02 -17.75 -4.69
N SER A 90 30.05 -17.02 -5.13
CA SER A 90 31.33 -17.60 -5.57
C SER A 90 32.34 -17.85 -4.44
N LYS A 91 32.18 -17.19 -3.29
CA LYS A 91 33.08 -17.33 -2.14
C LYS A 91 32.71 -18.54 -1.32
N ASN A 92 33.70 -19.26 -0.79
CA ASN A 92 33.48 -20.43 0.05
C ASN A 92 32.69 -20.08 1.33
N SER A 93 31.75 -20.94 1.70
CA SER A 93 31.07 -20.96 3.00
C SER A 93 32.06 -20.89 4.17
N ILE A 94 31.74 -20.12 5.21
CA ILE A 94 32.49 -20.10 6.48
C ILE A 94 31.82 -20.94 7.59
N THR A 95 30.57 -21.32 7.41
CA THR A 95 29.90 -22.25 8.33
C THR A 95 30.61 -23.60 8.27
N PRO A 96 30.95 -24.21 9.43
CA PRO A 96 31.63 -25.48 9.46
C PRO A 96 30.84 -26.59 8.75
N PRO A 97 31.46 -27.40 7.87
CA PRO A 97 30.78 -28.46 7.12
C PRO A 97 30.08 -29.51 7.98
N GLU A 98 30.52 -29.71 9.22
CA GLU A 98 29.89 -30.60 10.20
C GLU A 98 28.55 -30.05 10.73
N VAL A 99 28.35 -28.73 10.68
CA VAL A 99 27.10 -28.08 11.09
C VAL A 99 26.14 -27.98 9.91
N VAL A 100 26.62 -27.52 8.76
CA VAL A 100 25.81 -27.37 7.54
C VAL A 100 26.52 -28.00 6.34
N PRO A 101 26.41 -29.34 6.16
CA PRO A 101 27.13 -30.07 5.11
C PRO A 101 26.80 -29.64 3.68
N GLY A 102 25.63 -29.03 3.48
CA GLY A 102 25.15 -28.54 2.18
C GLY A 102 25.66 -27.16 1.79
N ALA A 103 26.19 -26.37 2.72
CA ALA A 103 26.65 -25.02 2.41
C ALA A 103 27.88 -25.08 1.49
N ARG A 104 27.88 -24.30 0.40
CA ARG A 104 29.00 -24.19 -0.54
C ARG A 104 29.52 -22.77 -0.62
N SER A 105 28.64 -21.80 -0.45
CA SER A 105 28.95 -20.39 -0.65
C SER A 105 28.77 -19.54 0.61
N ARG A 106 29.37 -18.35 0.63
CA ARG A 106 29.06 -17.32 1.63
C ARG A 106 27.60 -16.90 1.61
N PHE A 107 26.94 -17.00 0.46
CA PHE A 107 25.49 -16.79 0.36
C PHE A 107 24.72 -17.89 1.12
N ASP A 108 25.16 -19.15 1.04
CA ASP A 108 24.55 -20.26 1.78
C ASP A 108 24.69 -20.09 3.31
N ASP A 109 25.73 -19.40 3.81
CA ASP A 109 25.85 -19.10 5.25
C ASP A 109 24.67 -18.26 5.77
N PHE A 110 24.20 -17.31 4.95
CA PHE A 110 23.02 -16.53 5.26
C PHE A 110 21.76 -17.39 5.20
N VAL A 111 21.62 -18.24 4.17
CA VAL A 111 20.47 -19.15 4.04
C VAL A 111 20.39 -20.09 5.23
N ALA A 112 21.51 -20.71 5.61
CA ALA A 112 21.60 -21.60 6.75
C ALA A 112 21.21 -20.91 8.06
N SER A 113 21.68 -19.67 8.27
CA SER A 113 21.32 -18.88 9.45
C SER A 113 19.83 -18.61 9.54
N HIS A 114 19.18 -18.21 8.44
CA HIS A 114 17.74 -17.99 8.44
C HIS A 114 16.97 -19.28 8.71
N MET A 115 17.32 -20.39 8.06
CA MET A 115 16.73 -21.71 8.29
C MET A 115 16.83 -22.14 9.76
N ASN A 116 18.00 -21.94 10.39
CA ASN A 116 18.25 -22.32 11.77
C ASN A 116 17.43 -21.51 12.78
N HIS A 117 17.17 -20.23 12.49
CA HIS A 117 16.52 -19.31 13.42
C HIS A 117 15.03 -19.06 13.13
N SER A 118 14.49 -19.59 12.03
CA SER A 118 13.14 -19.26 11.53
C SER A 118 12.04 -19.35 12.59
N LEU A 119 12.09 -20.33 13.51
CA LEU A 119 11.09 -20.54 14.58
C LEU A 119 11.25 -19.63 15.82
N ILE A 120 12.28 -18.79 15.86
CA ILE A 120 12.47 -17.83 16.96
C ILE A 120 12.53 -16.36 16.46
N VAL A 121 12.40 -16.15 15.15
CA VAL A 121 12.48 -14.83 14.49
C VAL A 121 11.24 -14.50 13.65
N HIS A 122 10.19 -15.33 13.69
CA HIS A 122 8.89 -15.05 13.07
C HIS A 122 7.79 -15.31 14.08
N SER A 123 6.75 -14.47 14.08
CA SER A 123 5.69 -14.46 15.09
C SER A 123 6.27 -14.41 16.52
N THR A 124 7.34 -13.62 16.68
CA THR A 124 8.08 -13.38 17.92
C THR A 124 8.42 -11.91 18.04
N GLY A 125 8.73 -11.44 19.25
CA GLY A 125 9.20 -10.07 19.47
C GLY A 125 10.59 -9.76 18.89
N ASN A 126 11.28 -10.77 18.38
CA ASN A 126 12.58 -10.62 17.72
C ASN A 126 12.46 -10.30 16.23
N PHE A 127 11.28 -10.50 15.63
CA PHE A 127 11.10 -10.52 14.17
C PHE A 127 11.71 -9.32 13.45
N LEU A 128 11.31 -8.11 13.83
CA LEU A 128 11.73 -6.90 13.13
C LEU A 128 13.22 -6.58 13.36
N GLY A 129 13.69 -6.66 14.61
CA GLY A 129 15.07 -6.38 14.97
C GLY A 129 16.07 -7.37 14.35
N TRP A 130 15.75 -8.67 14.42
CA TRP A 130 16.59 -9.72 13.84
C TRP A 130 16.73 -9.56 12.33
N HIS A 131 15.63 -9.31 11.61
CA HIS A 131 15.67 -9.13 10.16
C HIS A 131 16.42 -7.85 9.75
N ARG A 132 16.29 -6.76 10.52
CA ARG A 132 17.13 -5.55 10.34
C ARG A 132 18.61 -5.87 10.47
N TYR A 133 19.00 -6.61 11.51
CA TYR A 133 20.40 -7.01 11.72
C TYR A 133 20.92 -7.94 10.61
N TYR A 134 20.06 -8.87 10.18
CA TYR A 134 20.36 -9.83 9.12
C TYR A 134 20.66 -9.12 7.78
N ILE A 135 19.79 -8.22 7.31
CA ILE A 135 20.02 -7.49 6.06
C ILE A 135 21.14 -6.46 6.18
N HIS A 136 21.37 -5.90 7.36
CA HIS A 136 22.52 -5.01 7.62
C HIS A 136 23.84 -5.77 7.50
N THR A 137 23.92 -6.97 8.08
CA THR A 137 25.11 -7.82 7.99
C THR A 137 25.35 -8.29 6.56
N TYR A 138 24.28 -8.66 5.84
CA TYR A 138 24.35 -9.00 4.43
C TYR A 138 24.92 -7.84 3.60
N GLU A 139 24.39 -6.62 3.78
CA GLU A 139 24.91 -5.41 3.15
C GLU A 139 26.39 -5.20 3.45
N LYS A 140 26.80 -5.31 4.73
CA LYS A 140 28.19 -5.15 5.15
C LYS A 140 29.10 -6.15 4.44
N VAL A 141 28.71 -7.43 4.41
CA VAL A 141 29.48 -8.51 3.76
C VAL A 141 29.59 -8.28 2.25
N LEU A 142 28.52 -7.84 1.56
CA LEU A 142 28.61 -7.47 0.14
C LEU A 142 29.65 -6.36 -0.11
N ARG A 143 29.72 -5.39 0.80
CA ARG A 143 30.64 -4.24 0.68
C ARG A 143 32.07 -4.61 1.01
N GLU A 144 32.28 -5.34 2.10
CA GLU A 144 33.62 -5.66 2.62
C GLU A 144 34.28 -6.81 1.86
N GLU A 145 33.51 -7.82 1.44
CA GLU A 145 34.09 -9.01 0.81
C GLU A 145 33.97 -9.01 -0.71
N CYS A 146 32.93 -8.38 -1.25
CA CYS A 146 32.64 -8.32 -2.68
C CYS A 146 32.79 -6.92 -3.28
N GLY A 147 33.27 -5.95 -2.50
CA GLY A 147 33.63 -4.63 -2.98
C GLY A 147 32.45 -3.75 -3.41
N TYR A 148 31.21 -4.13 -3.07
CA TYR A 148 30.03 -3.33 -3.36
C TYR A 148 30.17 -1.93 -2.74
N LYS A 149 29.86 -0.88 -3.52
CA LYS A 149 30.00 0.51 -3.06
C LYS A 149 28.68 1.15 -2.65
N GLY A 150 27.56 0.61 -3.14
CA GLY A 150 26.23 1.04 -2.73
C GLY A 150 25.82 0.49 -1.36
N TYR A 151 24.53 0.64 -1.07
CA TYR A 151 23.86 0.16 0.14
C TYR A 151 22.70 -0.77 -0.24
N GLN A 152 22.09 -1.44 0.74
CA GLN A 152 21.01 -2.39 0.50
C GLN A 152 19.80 -1.68 -0.16
N PRO A 153 19.40 -2.07 -1.38
CA PRO A 153 18.17 -1.58 -1.98
C PRO A 153 16.93 -2.23 -1.34
N TYR A 154 15.78 -1.59 -1.54
CA TYR A 154 14.49 -2.15 -1.14
C TYR A 154 13.54 -2.26 -2.34
N TRP A 155 12.58 -3.17 -2.22
CA TRP A 155 11.51 -3.37 -3.20
C TRP A 155 10.22 -2.70 -2.73
N ASN A 156 9.86 -1.56 -3.29
CA ASN A 156 8.53 -0.98 -3.04
C ASN A 156 7.48 -1.80 -3.79
N TRP A 157 6.81 -2.70 -3.07
CA TRP A 157 5.78 -3.59 -3.64
C TRP A 157 4.68 -2.82 -4.36
N GLY A 158 4.21 -1.72 -3.76
CA GLY A 158 3.07 -0.95 -4.22
C GLY A 158 3.21 -0.39 -5.65
N LYS A 159 4.44 -0.12 -6.11
CA LYS A 159 4.70 0.36 -7.48
C LYS A 159 4.29 -0.66 -8.56
N TYR A 160 4.38 -1.95 -8.25
CA TYR A 160 4.21 -3.04 -9.24
C TYR A 160 3.27 -4.15 -8.78
N ALA A 161 2.53 -3.97 -7.69
CA ALA A 161 1.67 -5.00 -7.11
C ALA A 161 0.59 -5.53 -8.06
N ASP A 162 0.10 -4.71 -8.99
CA ASP A 162 -0.87 -5.13 -10.01
C ASP A 162 -0.24 -5.95 -11.16
N GLU A 163 1.05 -5.76 -11.43
CA GLU A 163 1.79 -6.43 -12.51
C GLU A 163 3.23 -6.78 -12.06
N PRO A 164 3.41 -7.66 -11.04
CA PRO A 164 4.72 -7.87 -10.43
C PRO A 164 5.74 -8.46 -11.42
N ILE A 165 5.29 -9.22 -12.42
CA ILE A 165 6.14 -9.80 -13.47
C ILE A 165 6.79 -8.74 -14.38
N HIS A 166 6.22 -7.54 -14.48
CA HIS A 166 6.78 -6.42 -15.24
C HIS A 166 7.59 -5.46 -14.36
N SER A 167 7.74 -5.75 -13.07
CA SER A 167 8.62 -4.98 -12.20
C SER A 167 10.06 -5.02 -12.73
N PRO A 168 10.83 -3.91 -12.67
CA PRO A 168 12.27 -3.94 -12.92
C PRO A 168 13.06 -4.90 -12.02
N LEU A 169 12.43 -5.39 -10.95
CA LEU A 169 12.97 -6.45 -10.11
C LEU A 169 12.85 -7.85 -10.72
N PHE A 170 11.80 -8.11 -11.51
CA PHE A 170 11.42 -9.43 -12.03
C PHE A 170 11.27 -9.49 -13.56
N ASP A 171 11.66 -8.43 -14.29
CA ASP A 171 11.54 -8.35 -15.76
C ASP A 171 12.50 -9.28 -16.53
N GLY A 172 13.42 -9.97 -15.84
CA GLY A 172 14.39 -10.89 -16.43
C GLY A 172 15.53 -10.22 -17.20
N SER A 173 15.63 -8.89 -17.17
CA SER A 173 16.72 -8.11 -17.75
C SER A 173 18.05 -8.36 -17.03
N PRO A 174 19.19 -7.96 -17.61
CA PRO A 174 20.49 -7.94 -16.90
C PRO A 174 20.52 -7.07 -15.64
N THR A 175 19.55 -6.18 -15.47
CA THR A 175 19.43 -5.25 -14.32
C THR A 175 18.38 -5.68 -13.31
N SER A 176 17.91 -6.93 -13.36
CA SER A 176 16.87 -7.47 -12.47
C SER A 176 17.44 -8.41 -11.42
N MET A 177 16.60 -8.86 -10.48
CA MET A 177 16.88 -10.03 -9.66
C MET A 177 16.62 -11.34 -10.42
N SER A 178 16.78 -11.34 -11.75
CA SER A 178 16.27 -12.36 -12.68
C SER A 178 14.76 -12.37 -12.84
N GLY A 179 14.28 -13.17 -13.80
CA GLY A 179 12.87 -13.16 -14.19
C GLY A 179 11.98 -14.08 -13.35
N ASN A 180 10.79 -14.32 -13.90
CA ASN A 180 9.93 -15.43 -13.49
C ASN A 180 10.54 -16.79 -13.89
N GLY A 181 10.06 -17.85 -13.24
CA GLY A 181 10.35 -19.23 -13.65
C GLY A 181 9.62 -19.60 -14.94
N LEU A 182 10.12 -20.62 -15.64
CA LEU A 182 9.36 -21.28 -16.69
C LEU A 182 7.99 -21.72 -16.15
N TYR A 183 6.95 -21.67 -16.99
CA TYR A 183 5.65 -22.19 -16.60
C TYR A 183 5.77 -23.67 -16.18
N TYR A 184 5.23 -23.98 -15.01
CA TYR A 184 5.18 -25.32 -14.44
C TYR A 184 3.80 -25.53 -13.85
N ASN A 185 3.09 -26.57 -14.28
CA ASN A 185 1.76 -26.83 -13.75
C ASN A 185 1.85 -27.34 -12.30
N HIS A 186 1.36 -26.57 -11.34
CA HIS A 186 1.32 -26.95 -9.93
C HIS A 186 0.03 -26.46 -9.25
N THR A 187 -0.28 -27.05 -8.10
CA THR A 187 -1.40 -26.62 -7.26
C THR A 187 -1.07 -25.32 -6.52
N GLY A 188 -2.10 -24.63 -6.03
CA GLY A 188 -1.93 -23.48 -5.15
C GLY A 188 -1.24 -23.84 -3.83
N VAL A 189 -0.67 -22.84 -3.16
CA VAL A 189 0.05 -22.99 -1.90
C VAL A 189 -0.93 -22.85 -0.72
N PRO A 190 -1.07 -23.86 0.16
CA PRO A 190 -1.94 -23.75 1.32
C PRO A 190 -1.35 -22.78 2.36
N LEU A 191 -2.21 -21.92 2.91
CA LEU A 191 -1.90 -21.07 4.05
C LEU A 191 -2.61 -21.61 5.29
N ASN A 192 -1.86 -22.31 6.13
CA ASN A 192 -2.39 -22.92 7.34
C ASN A 192 -2.91 -21.86 8.31
N GLY A 193 -4.10 -22.09 8.86
CA GLY A 193 -4.75 -21.17 9.78
C GLY A 193 -5.68 -20.15 9.12
N ALA A 194 -5.66 -20.02 7.79
CA ALA A 194 -6.58 -19.14 7.07
C ALA A 194 -7.91 -19.81 6.70
N PRO A 195 -9.04 -19.07 6.68
CA PRO A 195 -10.32 -19.56 6.22
C PRO A 195 -10.44 -19.53 4.69
N ALA A 196 -11.27 -20.40 4.12
CA ALA A 196 -11.59 -20.34 2.69
C ALA A 196 -12.36 -19.03 2.35
N PRO A 197 -12.10 -18.41 1.18
CA PRO A 197 -11.21 -18.85 0.09
C PRO A 197 -9.74 -18.42 0.23
N PHE A 198 -9.35 -17.78 1.32
CA PHE A 198 -8.00 -17.21 1.54
C PHE A 198 -6.98 -18.24 2.05
N ASN A 199 -7.39 -19.48 2.25
CA ASN A 199 -6.57 -20.58 2.73
C ASN A 199 -5.65 -21.20 1.66
N ILE A 200 -5.75 -20.73 0.41
CA ILE A 200 -4.94 -21.18 -0.71
C ILE A 200 -4.52 -19.97 -1.55
N ILE A 201 -3.23 -19.81 -1.76
CA ILE A 201 -2.68 -18.89 -2.77
C ILE A 201 -2.80 -19.58 -4.14
N PRO A 202 -3.55 -19.01 -5.09
CA PRO A 202 -3.63 -19.58 -6.44
C PRO A 202 -2.26 -19.58 -7.13
N PRO A 203 -1.95 -20.60 -7.96
CA PRO A 203 -0.70 -20.62 -8.72
C PRO A 203 -0.66 -19.45 -9.71
N GLY A 204 0.52 -18.87 -9.89
CA GLY A 204 0.80 -17.86 -10.89
C GLY A 204 1.09 -18.47 -12.26
N VAL A 205 1.92 -17.77 -13.04
CA VAL A 205 2.28 -18.16 -14.42
C VAL A 205 3.70 -18.72 -14.54
N GLY A 206 4.37 -18.97 -13.42
CA GLY A 206 5.72 -19.55 -13.36
C GLY A 206 5.72 -20.95 -12.74
N GLY A 207 6.61 -21.15 -11.78
CA GLY A 207 6.77 -22.37 -10.97
C GLY A 207 8.00 -23.21 -11.32
N GLY A 208 8.57 -23.06 -12.51
CA GLY A 208 9.78 -23.75 -12.97
C GLY A 208 11.07 -22.97 -12.71
N CYS A 209 12.19 -23.44 -13.30
CA CYS A 209 13.48 -22.75 -13.19
C CYS A 209 13.45 -21.36 -13.83
N VAL A 210 14.12 -20.40 -13.20
CA VAL A 210 14.42 -19.09 -13.79
C VAL A 210 15.45 -19.26 -14.91
N THR A 211 15.20 -18.65 -16.08
CA THR A 211 16.03 -18.84 -17.29
C THR A 211 16.67 -17.56 -17.83
N THR A 212 16.29 -16.40 -17.29
CA THR A 212 16.76 -15.08 -17.72
C THR A 212 17.33 -14.28 -16.55
N GLY A 213 18.11 -13.24 -16.85
CA GLY A 213 18.74 -12.37 -15.85
C GLY A 213 19.99 -12.96 -15.16
N PRO A 214 20.56 -12.22 -14.18
CA PRO A 214 21.88 -12.49 -13.62
C PRO A 214 22.02 -13.82 -12.87
N PHE A 215 20.93 -14.31 -12.28
CA PHE A 215 20.90 -15.47 -11.38
C PHE A 215 20.36 -16.73 -12.05
N LYS A 216 20.12 -16.75 -13.37
CA LYS A 216 19.64 -17.94 -14.10
C LYS A 216 20.50 -19.20 -13.89
N ASN A 217 21.78 -19.03 -13.57
CA ASN A 217 22.74 -20.11 -13.33
C ASN A 217 23.06 -20.31 -11.84
N MET A 218 22.37 -19.62 -10.92
CA MET A 218 22.61 -19.81 -9.50
C MET A 218 22.14 -21.21 -9.07
N SER A 219 22.86 -21.81 -8.12
CA SER A 219 22.48 -23.07 -7.50
C SER A 219 21.88 -22.79 -6.13
N VAL A 220 20.65 -23.24 -5.93
CA VAL A 220 20.00 -23.34 -4.62
C VAL A 220 20.52 -24.62 -3.96
N ASN A 221 21.40 -24.50 -2.96
CA ASN A 221 22.11 -25.66 -2.38
C ASN A 221 21.42 -26.24 -1.13
N LEU A 222 20.71 -25.41 -0.37
CA LEU A 222 20.06 -25.77 0.89
C LEU A 222 18.53 -25.90 0.71
N GLY A 223 17.89 -26.46 1.73
CA GLY A 223 16.45 -26.76 1.69
C GLY A 223 16.07 -27.77 0.60
N PRO A 224 14.77 -27.91 0.31
CA PRO A 224 13.66 -27.30 1.04
C PRO A 224 13.49 -27.94 2.43
N VAL A 225 12.86 -27.22 3.34
CA VAL A 225 12.32 -27.74 4.62
C VAL A 225 10.80 -27.80 4.53
N ALA A 226 10.18 -26.77 3.97
CA ALA A 226 8.73 -26.66 3.75
C ALA A 226 8.46 -26.31 2.28
N ALA A 227 8.68 -27.26 1.38
CA ALA A 227 8.51 -27.06 -0.05
C ALA A 227 7.06 -26.66 -0.41
N THR A 228 6.92 -25.60 -1.20
CA THR A 228 5.59 -25.07 -1.60
C THR A 228 5.20 -25.38 -3.04
N ILE A 229 6.16 -25.81 -3.88
CA ILE A 229 5.90 -26.24 -5.24
C ILE A 229 6.28 -27.72 -5.41
N SER A 230 5.40 -28.45 -6.09
CA SER A 230 5.65 -29.85 -6.44
C SER A 230 6.88 -30.03 -7.36
N GLY A 231 7.49 -31.22 -7.30
CA GLY A 231 8.68 -31.54 -8.09
C GLY A 231 9.99 -30.94 -7.57
N THR A 232 9.97 -30.22 -6.45
CA THR A 232 11.22 -29.83 -5.77
C THR A 232 11.89 -31.05 -5.16
N PRO A 233 13.19 -31.31 -5.45
CA PRO A 233 13.93 -32.42 -4.86
C PRO A 233 13.91 -32.39 -3.34
N VAL A 234 13.56 -33.52 -2.73
CA VAL A 234 13.58 -33.67 -1.26
C VAL A 234 15.02 -33.58 -0.76
N ASN A 235 15.26 -32.77 0.26
CA ASN A 235 16.59 -32.64 0.84
C ASN A 235 17.02 -33.97 1.49
N PRO A 236 18.28 -34.42 1.34
CA PRO A 236 18.76 -35.65 1.97
C PRO A 236 18.77 -35.59 3.51
N ARG A 237 18.59 -34.41 4.11
CA ARG A 237 18.39 -34.22 5.55
C ARG A 237 17.06 -33.52 5.81
N ALA A 238 16.34 -33.98 6.84
CA ALA A 238 15.05 -33.40 7.22
C ALA A 238 15.15 -31.96 7.74
N ASP A 239 16.32 -31.54 8.24
CA ASP A 239 16.61 -30.17 8.64
C ASP A 239 16.90 -29.23 7.46
N GLY A 240 16.97 -29.75 6.24
CA GLY A 240 17.26 -28.98 5.02
C GLY A 240 18.74 -28.59 4.86
N PHE A 241 19.64 -29.01 5.76
CA PHE A 241 21.07 -28.65 5.70
C PHE A 241 21.90 -29.58 4.81
N GLY A 242 21.29 -30.60 4.20
CA GLY A 242 21.95 -31.48 3.25
C GLY A 242 22.24 -30.77 1.92
N TYR A 243 23.30 -31.21 1.22
CA TYR A 243 23.62 -30.69 -0.10
C TYR A 243 22.56 -31.13 -1.12
N ASN A 244 21.78 -30.19 -1.64
CA ASN A 244 20.66 -30.43 -2.55
C ASN A 244 20.62 -29.41 -3.71
N PRO A 245 21.67 -29.36 -4.57
CA PRO A 245 21.81 -28.35 -5.61
C PRO A 245 20.72 -28.47 -6.67
N ARG A 246 20.07 -27.34 -6.97
CA ARG A 246 19.02 -27.22 -7.98
C ARG A 246 18.92 -25.78 -8.49
N CYS A 247 18.18 -25.57 -9.57
CA CYS A 247 17.96 -24.22 -10.11
C CYS A 247 17.12 -23.38 -9.14
N LEU A 248 17.29 -22.06 -9.19
CA LEU A 248 16.31 -21.13 -8.64
C LEU A 248 14.99 -21.27 -9.40
N ARG A 249 13.87 -21.47 -8.69
CA ARG A 249 12.52 -21.50 -9.26
C ARG A 249 11.71 -20.33 -8.73
N ARG A 250 10.89 -19.72 -9.58
CA ARG A 250 9.95 -18.66 -9.17
C ARG A 250 8.59 -18.84 -9.78
N ASP A 251 7.58 -18.41 -9.05
CA ASP A 251 6.22 -18.24 -9.53
C ASP A 251 5.80 -16.82 -9.18
N VAL A 252 6.21 -15.84 -9.99
CA VAL A 252 5.95 -14.43 -9.71
C VAL A 252 4.43 -14.19 -9.69
N ASN A 253 3.89 -13.99 -8.49
CA ASN A 253 2.48 -14.24 -8.21
C ASN A 253 1.69 -12.95 -7.96
N VAL A 254 0.80 -12.60 -8.90
CA VAL A 254 -0.06 -11.43 -8.79
C VAL A 254 -1.13 -11.56 -7.69
N HIS A 255 -1.55 -12.79 -7.35
CA HIS A 255 -2.54 -13.01 -6.29
C HIS A 255 -1.96 -12.69 -4.93
N SER A 256 -0.73 -13.11 -4.64
CA SER A 256 -0.01 -12.71 -3.42
C SER A 256 0.37 -11.24 -3.42
N ALA A 257 0.71 -10.67 -4.57
CA ALA A 257 1.04 -9.25 -4.67
C ALA A 257 -0.17 -8.33 -4.36
N ALA A 258 -1.40 -8.83 -4.49
CA ALA A 258 -2.62 -8.05 -4.25
C ALA A 258 -2.71 -7.45 -2.84
N VAL A 259 -2.11 -8.08 -1.82
CA VAL A 259 -2.06 -7.58 -0.44
C VAL A 259 -0.85 -6.68 -0.15
N THR A 260 -0.06 -6.35 -1.16
CA THR A 260 1.17 -5.53 -1.03
C THR A 260 1.05 -4.15 -1.69
N LYS A 261 -0.15 -3.77 -2.12
CA LYS A 261 -0.43 -2.45 -2.71
C LYS A 261 -0.18 -1.33 -1.70
N THR A 262 0.07 -0.12 -2.20
CA THR A 262 0.37 1.06 -1.37
C THR A 262 -0.68 1.33 -0.29
N ASN A 263 -1.96 1.06 -0.55
CA ASN A 263 -3.00 1.24 0.46
C ASN A 263 -2.84 0.28 1.66
N TYR A 264 -2.38 -0.95 1.44
CA TYR A 264 -2.11 -1.90 2.53
C TYR A 264 -0.89 -1.49 3.36
N THR A 265 0.19 -1.04 2.71
CA THR A 265 1.37 -0.56 3.45
C THR A 265 1.11 0.75 4.17
N TYR A 266 0.30 1.65 3.59
CA TYR A 266 -0.12 2.88 4.24
C TYR A 266 -1.04 2.59 5.44
N ASP A 267 -2.03 1.71 5.29
CA ASP A 267 -2.93 1.30 6.38
C ASP A 267 -2.14 0.62 7.50
N LEU A 268 -1.24 -0.32 7.18
CA LEU A 268 -0.36 -0.97 8.16
C LEU A 268 0.38 0.04 9.05
N ILE A 269 0.84 1.16 8.50
CA ILE A 269 1.57 2.19 9.24
C ILE A 269 0.64 3.13 10.04
N THR A 270 -0.50 3.50 9.45
CA THR A 270 -1.33 4.62 9.94
C THR A 270 -2.57 4.19 10.70
N ASN A 271 -3.03 2.96 10.54
CA ASN A 271 -4.21 2.44 11.21
C ASN A 271 -4.02 2.46 12.74
N PRO A 272 -4.92 3.09 13.52
CA PRO A 272 -4.81 3.16 14.97
C PRO A 272 -4.75 1.78 15.65
N SER A 273 -5.31 0.73 15.04
CA SER A 273 -5.18 -0.64 15.55
C SER A 273 -3.72 -1.11 15.58
N ASN A 274 -2.89 -0.58 14.69
CA ASN A 274 -1.45 -0.85 14.61
C ASN A 274 -0.62 0.21 15.35
N ALA A 275 -1.21 1.02 16.23
CA ALA A 275 -0.45 1.98 17.03
C ALA A 275 0.50 1.29 18.04
N ASP A 276 0.15 0.08 18.46
CA ASP A 276 0.99 -0.80 19.29
C ASP A 276 1.82 -1.74 18.42
N ILE A 277 3.06 -2.02 18.85
CA ILE A 277 4.01 -2.85 18.10
C ILE A 277 3.50 -4.28 17.88
N TYR A 278 2.73 -4.85 18.82
CA TYR A 278 2.17 -6.19 18.69
C TYR A 278 1.27 -6.30 17.46
N TRP A 279 0.34 -5.36 17.32
CA TRP A 279 -0.60 -5.37 16.20
C TRP A 279 0.09 -5.01 14.90
N PHE A 280 1.01 -4.03 14.91
CA PHE A 280 1.81 -3.69 13.75
C PHE A 280 2.59 -4.89 13.19
N GLU A 281 3.34 -5.61 14.03
CA GLU A 281 4.14 -6.76 13.56
C GLU A 281 3.25 -7.97 13.22
N THR A 282 2.11 -8.14 13.90
CA THR A 282 1.15 -9.21 13.63
C THR A 282 0.46 -9.01 12.28
N ASP A 283 -0.06 -7.82 12.00
CA ASP A 283 -0.70 -7.47 10.72
C ASP A 283 0.31 -7.50 9.57
N MET A 284 1.53 -7.02 9.80
CA MET A 284 2.62 -7.11 8.82
C MET A 284 2.89 -8.56 8.40
N GLN A 285 2.91 -9.49 9.35
CA GLN A 285 3.16 -10.92 9.11
C GLN A 285 1.92 -11.66 8.58
N GLY A 286 0.72 -11.19 8.93
CA GLY A 286 -0.58 -11.71 8.53
C GLY A 286 -1.41 -12.24 9.69
N ILE A 287 -2.68 -11.84 9.73
CA ILE A 287 -3.70 -12.38 10.61
C ILE A 287 -4.43 -13.51 9.87
N PHE A 288 -3.78 -14.67 9.76
CA PHE A 288 -4.29 -15.76 8.92
C PHE A 288 -5.71 -16.18 9.30
N SER A 289 -6.04 -16.26 10.59
CA SER A 289 -7.40 -16.59 11.06
C SER A 289 -8.50 -15.64 10.54
N ALA A 290 -8.14 -14.39 10.20
CA ALA A 290 -9.03 -13.41 9.58
C ALA A 290 -9.03 -13.47 8.04
N GLY A 291 -8.18 -14.30 7.44
CA GLY A 291 -7.97 -14.34 5.98
C GLY A 291 -7.06 -13.24 5.47
N GLU A 292 -6.30 -12.60 6.35
CA GLU A 292 -5.39 -11.50 6.03
C GLU A 292 -3.96 -12.02 5.96
N TRP A 293 -3.32 -11.90 4.80
CA TRP A 293 -1.98 -12.46 4.59
C TRP A 293 -0.87 -11.54 5.11
N GLY A 294 -1.11 -10.23 5.19
CA GLY A 294 -0.06 -9.27 5.55
C GLY A 294 0.97 -9.06 4.43
N VAL A 295 1.68 -7.92 4.50
CA VAL A 295 2.63 -7.51 3.46
C VAL A 295 3.91 -8.35 3.43
N HIS A 296 4.31 -8.93 4.57
CA HIS A 296 5.45 -9.84 4.66
C HIS A 296 5.19 -11.15 3.91
N THR A 297 4.11 -11.85 4.27
CA THR A 297 3.72 -13.10 3.59
C THR A 297 3.38 -12.83 2.13
N GLY A 298 2.63 -11.76 1.84
CA GLY A 298 2.32 -11.35 0.47
C GLY A 298 3.58 -11.12 -0.37
N GLY A 299 4.60 -10.44 0.17
CA GLY A 299 5.87 -10.19 -0.52
C GLY A 299 6.68 -11.46 -0.79
N HIS A 300 6.81 -12.37 0.17
CA HIS A 300 7.47 -13.67 -0.05
C HIS A 300 6.76 -14.48 -1.13
N TYR A 301 5.45 -14.65 -1.03
CA TYR A 301 4.70 -15.45 -2.00
C TYR A 301 4.47 -14.77 -3.35
N THR A 302 4.69 -13.46 -3.46
CA THR A 302 4.83 -12.79 -4.76
C THR A 302 6.06 -13.27 -5.51
N VAL A 303 7.14 -13.66 -4.82
CA VAL A 303 8.29 -14.36 -5.43
C VAL A 303 7.93 -15.82 -5.68
N GLY A 304 7.34 -16.46 -4.66
CA GLY A 304 6.91 -17.85 -4.70
C GLY A 304 8.06 -18.80 -5.05
N GLY A 305 7.75 -19.92 -5.68
CA GLY A 305 8.81 -20.78 -6.20
C GLY A 305 9.59 -21.56 -5.13
N ASP A 306 10.86 -21.81 -5.45
CA ASP A 306 11.81 -22.50 -4.59
C ASP A 306 13.19 -21.82 -4.72
N PRO A 307 13.74 -21.26 -3.63
CA PRO A 307 13.25 -21.39 -2.26
C PRO A 307 12.35 -20.24 -1.80
N GLY A 308 12.01 -19.27 -2.67
CA GLY A 308 11.28 -18.04 -2.27
C GLY A 308 9.95 -18.27 -1.56
N GLY A 309 9.25 -19.37 -1.86
CA GLY A 309 8.03 -19.77 -1.16
C GLY A 309 8.25 -20.64 0.09
N ASP A 310 9.46 -21.14 0.37
CA ASP A 310 9.76 -21.96 1.55
C ASP A 310 10.02 -21.06 2.76
N PHE A 311 9.19 -21.16 3.79
CA PHE A 311 9.28 -20.34 5.01
C PHE A 311 10.68 -20.32 5.64
N PHE A 312 11.41 -21.44 5.61
CA PHE A 312 12.73 -21.55 6.22
C PHE A 312 13.84 -21.09 5.27
N ALA A 313 13.74 -21.47 4.00
CA ALA A 313 14.81 -21.30 3.01
C ALA A 313 14.63 -20.05 2.11
N SER A 314 13.62 -19.21 2.36
CA SER A 314 13.25 -18.05 1.52
C SER A 314 14.41 -17.10 1.20
N SER A 315 15.37 -16.92 2.14
CA SER A 315 16.58 -16.12 1.91
C SER A 315 17.54 -16.68 0.86
N GLY A 316 17.30 -17.91 0.40
CA GLY A 316 17.99 -18.48 -0.76
C GLY A 316 17.57 -17.84 -2.10
N ASP A 317 16.47 -17.08 -2.14
CA ASP A 317 16.15 -16.21 -3.27
C ASP A 317 16.77 -14.81 -3.05
N PRO A 318 17.59 -14.27 -3.98
CA PRO A 318 18.18 -12.94 -3.84
C PRO A 318 17.18 -11.80 -3.64
N ALA A 319 15.92 -11.96 -4.05
CA ALA A 319 14.86 -10.97 -3.86
C ALA A 319 14.46 -10.81 -2.37
N PHE A 320 14.75 -11.80 -1.51
CA PHE A 320 14.50 -11.75 -0.07
C PHE A 320 15.06 -10.47 0.57
N TYR A 321 16.30 -10.12 0.23
CA TYR A 321 16.99 -8.99 0.86
C TYR A 321 16.37 -7.64 0.48
N LEU A 322 15.78 -7.53 -0.72
CA LEU A 322 15.06 -6.32 -1.13
C LEU A 322 13.65 -6.27 -0.55
N HIS A 323 12.98 -7.43 -0.44
CA HIS A 323 11.70 -7.55 0.29
C HIS A 323 11.87 -7.12 1.75
N HIS A 324 12.87 -7.65 2.45
CA HIS A 324 13.16 -7.28 3.85
C HIS A 324 13.71 -5.87 4.00
N GLY A 325 14.36 -5.32 2.97
CA GLY A 325 14.66 -3.89 2.91
C GLY A 325 13.40 -3.01 2.94
N MET A 326 12.30 -3.47 2.35
CA MET A 326 11.01 -2.78 2.40
C MET A 326 10.26 -3.04 3.72
N ILE A 327 10.36 -4.24 4.29
CA ILE A 327 9.87 -4.53 5.65
C ILE A 327 10.52 -3.59 6.67
N ASP A 328 11.85 -3.47 6.62
CA ASP A 328 12.61 -2.56 7.47
C ASP A 328 12.24 -1.09 7.25
N ARG A 329 12.03 -0.69 5.98
CA ARG A 329 11.53 0.66 5.64
C ARG A 329 10.16 0.92 6.27
N VAL A 330 9.21 0.00 6.14
CA VAL A 330 7.84 0.15 6.68
C VAL A 330 7.87 0.25 8.20
N TRP A 331 8.64 -0.61 8.87
CA TRP A 331 8.85 -0.51 10.32
C TRP A 331 9.49 0.82 10.73
N TRP A 332 10.55 1.24 10.05
CA TRP A 332 11.19 2.53 10.32
C TRP A 332 10.21 3.71 10.14
N ILE A 333 9.40 3.73 9.07
CA ILE A 333 8.38 4.78 8.87
C ILE A 333 7.36 4.77 10.01
N TRP A 334 6.93 3.59 10.46
CA TRP A 334 6.01 3.47 11.60
C TRP A 334 6.60 4.00 12.91
N GLN A 335 7.89 3.72 13.18
CA GLN A 335 8.59 4.22 14.37
C GLN A 335 8.70 5.74 14.38
N ILE A 336 9.08 6.34 13.25
CA ILE A 336 9.29 7.80 13.17
C ILE A 336 7.97 8.60 13.21
N GLN A 337 6.80 7.95 13.19
CA GLN A 337 5.54 8.66 13.41
C GLN A 337 5.36 9.12 14.85
N ASP A 338 5.92 8.37 15.82
CA ASP A 338 5.85 8.64 17.26
C ASP A 338 7.03 8.01 18.01
N LEU A 339 8.22 8.60 17.84
CA LEU A 339 9.48 8.06 18.39
C LEU A 339 9.47 7.88 19.90
N ALA A 340 8.79 8.76 20.63
CA ALA A 340 8.74 8.71 22.09
C ALA A 340 8.16 7.39 22.61
N ASN A 341 7.17 6.85 21.92
CA ASN A 341 6.51 5.60 22.31
C ASN A 341 6.95 4.39 21.47
N ARG A 342 7.37 4.59 20.22
CA ARG A 342 7.60 3.50 19.25
C ARG A 342 9.05 3.11 19.04
N GLN A 343 10.02 3.97 19.42
CA GLN A 343 11.43 3.69 19.16
C GLN A 343 11.85 2.35 19.79
N ASN A 344 11.52 2.14 21.06
CA ASN A 344 11.91 0.93 21.81
C ASN A 344 10.73 -0.02 22.10
N ALA A 345 9.61 0.14 21.37
CA ALA A 345 8.45 -0.72 21.55
C ALA A 345 8.77 -2.16 21.12
N ILE A 346 8.52 -3.13 21.99
CA ILE A 346 8.63 -4.56 21.75
C ILE A 346 7.43 -5.26 22.37
N SER A 347 6.91 -6.28 21.70
CA SER A 347 5.89 -7.19 22.23
C SER A 347 6.17 -8.62 21.78
N GLY A 348 5.39 -9.59 22.26
CA GLY A 348 5.56 -11.00 21.91
C GLY A 348 6.59 -11.76 22.76
N THR A 349 6.81 -13.03 22.40
CA THR A 349 7.70 -13.96 23.11
C THR A 349 8.84 -14.44 22.21
N ILE A 350 9.74 -15.27 22.74
CA ILE A 350 10.95 -15.74 22.05
C ILE A 350 10.73 -17.03 21.22
N THR A 351 9.48 -17.50 21.08
CA THR A 351 9.12 -18.72 20.34
C THR A 351 7.97 -18.44 19.38
N PHE A 352 8.01 -19.03 18.18
CA PHE A 352 7.01 -18.87 17.12
C PHE A 352 5.58 -19.04 17.65
N GLY A 353 4.77 -17.98 17.57
CA GLY A 353 3.37 -18.00 18.01
C GLY A 353 3.21 -18.35 19.49
N ASN A 354 4.25 -18.13 20.30
CA ASN A 354 4.37 -18.56 21.68
C ASN A 354 4.18 -20.08 21.87
N ASN A 355 4.69 -20.89 20.93
CA ASN A 355 4.61 -22.34 20.96
C ASN A 355 6.01 -23.00 20.82
N PRO A 356 6.51 -23.68 21.88
CA PRO A 356 5.92 -23.76 23.23
C PRO A 356 5.90 -22.38 23.92
N PRO A 357 5.07 -22.19 24.96
CA PRO A 357 5.06 -20.93 25.71
C PRO A 357 6.44 -20.59 26.24
N SER A 358 6.86 -19.33 26.05
CA SER A 358 8.15 -18.82 26.49
C SER A 358 8.02 -17.44 27.13
N ARG A 359 9.11 -16.94 27.69
CA ARG A 359 9.13 -15.59 28.28
C ARG A 359 8.97 -14.52 27.20
N ASN A 360 8.50 -13.35 27.61
CA ASN A 360 8.45 -12.17 26.75
C ASN A 360 9.87 -11.80 26.26
N THR A 361 9.90 -11.24 25.06
CA THR A 361 11.11 -10.65 24.49
C THR A 361 11.49 -9.39 25.27
N THR A 362 12.80 -9.15 25.41
CA THR A 362 13.33 -7.96 26.08
C THR A 362 14.36 -7.27 25.20
N LEU A 363 14.59 -5.98 25.46
CA LEU A 363 15.63 -5.17 24.81
C LEU A 363 17.06 -5.74 24.97
N GLU A 364 17.28 -6.60 25.97
CA GLU A 364 18.58 -7.23 26.24
C GLU A 364 18.75 -8.59 25.52
N ASP A 365 17.71 -9.07 24.83
CA ASP A 365 17.79 -10.33 24.10
C ASP A 365 18.79 -10.22 22.94
N LEU A 366 19.74 -11.15 22.92
CA LEU A 366 20.77 -11.21 21.90
C LEU A 366 20.20 -11.76 20.59
N GLN A 367 20.36 -10.98 19.53
CA GLN A 367 20.03 -11.36 18.16
C GLN A 367 21.25 -12.05 17.54
N ASP A 368 21.13 -13.36 17.34
CA ASP A 368 22.17 -14.21 16.76
C ASP A 368 21.84 -14.54 15.30
N ILE A 369 22.82 -14.35 14.42
CA ILE A 369 22.72 -14.69 12.99
C ILE A 369 23.76 -15.76 12.59
N GLY A 370 24.20 -16.55 13.56
CA GLY A 370 25.09 -17.69 13.40
C GLY A 370 26.50 -17.26 13.00
N TYR A 371 27.07 -17.96 12.02
CA TYR A 371 28.45 -17.72 11.58
C TYR A 371 28.66 -16.42 10.80
N ASN A 372 27.59 -15.68 10.48
CA ASN A 372 27.68 -14.46 9.67
C ASN A 372 28.19 -13.24 10.44
N ALA A 373 27.87 -13.13 11.73
CA ALA A 373 28.40 -12.12 12.65
C ALA A 373 28.08 -12.48 14.10
N GLY A 374 28.75 -11.83 15.05
CA GLY A 374 28.51 -12.04 16.49
C GLY A 374 27.12 -11.55 16.94
N PRO A 375 26.62 -12.04 18.09
CA PRO A 375 25.33 -11.63 18.63
C PRO A 375 25.34 -10.15 19.07
N VAL A 376 24.21 -9.46 18.87
CA VAL A 376 24.02 -8.06 19.30
C VAL A 376 22.72 -7.92 20.09
N PRO A 377 22.65 -7.10 21.14
CA PRO A 377 21.43 -6.95 21.92
C PRO A 377 20.37 -6.19 21.10
N LEU A 378 19.10 -6.57 21.26
CA LEU A 378 17.98 -6.02 20.50
C LEU A 378 17.87 -4.49 20.61
N LYS A 379 18.21 -3.91 21.77
CA LYS A 379 18.23 -2.46 21.99
C LYS A 379 19.10 -1.69 20.98
N ASP A 380 20.17 -2.29 20.49
CA ASP A 380 21.09 -1.66 19.54
C ASP A 380 20.54 -1.69 18.10
N LEU A 381 19.42 -2.38 17.87
CA LEU A 381 18.77 -2.56 16.58
C LEU A 381 17.46 -1.77 16.46
N MET A 382 16.98 -1.20 17.57
CA MET A 382 15.63 -0.65 17.66
C MET A 382 15.40 0.53 16.74
N ILE A 383 16.39 1.37 16.46
CA ILE A 383 16.25 2.42 15.46
C ILE A 383 17.47 2.53 14.57
N SER A 384 17.24 2.53 13.26
CA SER A 384 18.23 2.88 12.28
C SER A 384 18.15 4.39 12.01
N VAL A 385 19.28 5.09 12.07
CA VAL A 385 19.37 6.47 11.56
C VAL A 385 19.56 6.47 10.03
N VAL A 386 19.56 5.29 9.41
CA VAL A 386 19.60 5.11 7.95
C VAL A 386 18.38 5.80 7.33
N VAL A 387 18.61 6.90 6.61
CA VAL A 387 17.54 7.63 5.92
C VAL A 387 17.19 6.85 4.67
N VAL A 388 16.07 6.16 4.65
CA VAL A 388 15.57 5.57 3.40
C VAL A 388 15.16 6.73 2.49
N ALA A 389 15.97 7.02 1.47
CA ALA A 389 15.81 8.24 0.70
C ALA A 389 14.69 8.09 -0.31
N VAL A 390 13.68 8.96 -0.18
CA VAL A 390 12.77 9.30 -1.29
C VAL A 390 13.59 10.09 -2.31
N ALA A 391 13.43 9.79 -3.59
CA ALA A 391 14.05 10.55 -4.68
C ALA A 391 13.42 11.96 -4.79
N VAL A 392 13.70 12.84 -3.83
CA VAL A 392 13.39 14.27 -3.94
C VAL A 392 14.70 15.03 -3.81
N ALA A 393 15.10 15.69 -4.90
CA ALA A 393 16.33 16.49 -4.93
C ALA A 393 16.26 17.59 -3.87
N ALA A 394 17.09 17.48 -2.83
CA ALA A 394 17.10 18.39 -1.68
C ALA A 394 17.34 19.88 -2.04
N ALA A 395 17.91 20.16 -3.21
CA ALA A 395 18.08 21.53 -3.71
C ALA A 395 16.75 22.18 -4.16
N ALA A 396 15.74 21.39 -4.51
CA ALA A 396 14.42 21.89 -4.88
C ALA A 396 13.63 22.39 -3.66
N VAL A 397 13.93 21.93 -2.45
CA VAL A 397 13.16 22.27 -1.23
C VAL A 397 13.44 23.71 -0.77
N VAL A 398 14.69 24.20 -0.84
CA VAL A 398 15.02 25.56 -0.39
C VAL A 398 14.56 26.63 -1.40
N ALA A 399 14.65 26.32 -2.70
CA ALA A 399 14.12 27.18 -3.75
C ALA A 399 12.58 27.13 -3.81
N ALA A 400 11.96 25.97 -3.57
CA ALA A 400 10.52 25.84 -3.46
C ALA A 400 9.99 26.62 -2.26
N VAL A 401 10.64 26.65 -1.09
CA VAL A 401 10.15 27.43 0.06
C VAL A 401 10.13 28.95 -0.22
N ALA A 402 11.12 29.48 -0.94
CA ALA A 402 11.17 30.91 -1.28
C ALA A 402 10.21 31.29 -2.42
N VAL A 403 10.04 30.41 -3.42
CA VAL A 403 9.08 30.60 -4.51
C VAL A 403 7.65 30.36 -4.02
N VAL A 404 7.43 29.41 -3.11
CA VAL A 404 6.13 29.16 -2.46
C VAL A 404 5.72 30.34 -1.59
N ALA A 405 6.64 31.06 -0.94
CA ALA A 405 6.28 32.28 -0.20
C ALA A 405 5.82 33.43 -1.13
N ALA A 406 6.45 33.60 -2.30
CA ALA A 406 6.09 34.64 -3.27
C ALA A 406 4.85 34.26 -4.12
N VAL A 407 4.73 32.98 -4.47
CA VAL A 407 3.56 32.43 -5.17
C VAL A 407 2.38 32.31 -4.20
N ALA A 408 2.57 32.09 -2.90
CA ALA A 408 1.48 32.11 -1.91
C ALA A 408 0.78 33.48 -1.82
N VAL A 409 1.47 34.59 -2.07
CA VAL A 409 0.86 35.93 -2.04
C VAL A 409 0.07 36.22 -3.33
N ALA A 410 0.53 35.73 -4.48
CA ALA A 410 -0.16 35.90 -5.77
C ALA A 410 -1.28 34.85 -5.99
N ALA A 411 -1.08 33.61 -5.54
CA ALA A 411 -2.07 32.54 -5.55
C ALA A 411 -3.13 32.71 -4.47
N ALA A 412 -2.85 33.41 -3.36
CA ALA A 412 -3.87 33.72 -2.36
C ALA A 412 -4.98 34.64 -2.89
N LEU A 413 -4.82 35.33 -4.03
CA LEU A 413 -5.91 36.12 -4.61
C LEU A 413 -6.74 35.37 -5.68
N ASP A 414 -6.23 34.27 -6.25
CA ASP A 414 -6.91 33.55 -7.35
C ASP A 414 -7.26 32.08 -7.01
N HIS A 415 -6.60 31.47 -6.02
CA HIS A 415 -6.90 30.12 -5.50
C HIS A 415 -7.88 30.07 -4.31
N ILE A 416 -8.38 31.22 -3.83
CA ILE A 416 -9.45 31.26 -2.81
C ILE A 416 -10.79 30.68 -3.35
N LEU A 417 -10.88 30.32 -4.64
CA LEU A 417 -12.13 29.86 -5.26
C LEU A 417 -12.19 28.38 -5.68
N THR A 418 -11.14 27.55 -5.53
CA THR A 418 -11.17 26.18 -6.12
C THR A 418 -10.40 25.08 -5.36
N LEU A 419 -10.63 24.87 -4.07
CA LEU A 419 -10.16 23.66 -3.36
C LEU A 419 -11.29 23.06 -2.49
N HIS A 420 -11.64 21.80 -2.79
CA HIS A 420 -12.52 20.87 -2.05
C HIS A 420 -14.04 21.03 -2.11
N ASN A 421 -14.62 21.28 -3.29
CA ASN A 421 -16.08 21.34 -3.45
C ASN A 421 -16.69 20.25 -4.34
N SER A 422 -15.94 19.23 -4.80
CA SER A 422 -16.50 18.14 -5.61
C SER A 422 -17.17 17.07 -4.72
N LEU A 423 -18.42 16.70 -5.03
CA LEU A 423 -19.22 15.68 -4.35
C LEU A 423 -19.89 14.74 -5.35
N LEU A 424 -19.98 13.47 -4.99
CA LEU A 424 -20.71 12.43 -5.71
C LEU A 424 -21.96 12.06 -4.92
N GLN A 425 -23.13 12.26 -5.55
CA GLN A 425 -24.37 11.66 -5.06
C GLN A 425 -24.52 10.28 -5.72
N THR A 426 -24.54 9.22 -4.90
CA THR A 426 -24.52 7.85 -5.40
C THR A 426 -25.86 7.16 -5.17
N GLN A 427 -26.37 6.53 -6.23
CA GLN A 427 -27.63 5.79 -6.20
C GLN A 427 -27.46 4.36 -6.66
N PHE A 428 -28.18 3.45 -6.00
CA PHE A 428 -28.09 2.02 -6.22
C PHE A 428 -29.44 1.44 -6.66
N TRP A 429 -29.37 0.46 -7.57
CA TRP A 429 -30.49 -0.36 -7.99
C TRP A 429 -30.31 -1.80 -7.53
N ASP A 430 -30.61 -2.00 -6.27
CA ASP A 430 -30.56 -3.32 -5.64
C ASP A 430 -31.83 -4.11 -5.99
N TYR A 431 -31.75 -4.90 -7.06
CA TYR A 431 -32.86 -5.75 -7.52
C TYR A 431 -32.88 -7.15 -6.89
N SER A 432 -31.74 -7.60 -6.34
CA SER A 432 -31.59 -8.89 -5.69
C SER A 432 -30.44 -8.88 -4.67
N PRO A 433 -30.72 -8.83 -3.35
CA PRO A 433 -32.05 -8.66 -2.77
C PRO A 433 -32.69 -7.32 -3.18
N ALA A 434 -34.02 -7.27 -3.25
CA ALA A 434 -34.74 -6.03 -3.54
C ALA A 434 -34.71 -5.11 -2.31
N ILE A 435 -34.24 -3.88 -2.47
CA ILE A 435 -34.15 -2.89 -1.38
C ILE A 435 -34.85 -1.60 -1.81
N GLY A 436 -35.62 -1.02 -0.89
CA GLY A 436 -36.40 0.20 -1.14
C GLY A 436 -37.54 0.00 -2.14
N PRO A 437 -38.19 1.09 -2.57
CA PRO A 437 -39.35 1.03 -3.46
C PRO A 437 -39.02 0.41 -4.83
N VAL A 438 -40.01 -0.26 -5.42
CA VAL A 438 -39.88 -0.94 -6.73
C VAL A 438 -39.79 0.02 -7.91
N ASP A 439 -40.18 1.27 -7.69
CA ASP A 439 -40.26 2.37 -8.64
C ASP A 439 -39.27 3.49 -8.32
N SER A 440 -38.23 3.19 -7.52
CA SER A 440 -37.22 4.18 -7.14
C SER A 440 -35.86 3.54 -6.92
N TRP A 441 -34.79 4.29 -7.23
CA TRP A 441 -33.43 3.95 -6.81
C TRP A 441 -33.24 4.32 -5.34
N THR A 442 -32.27 3.69 -4.66
CA THR A 442 -31.95 4.04 -3.26
C THR A 442 -30.73 4.96 -3.21
N LEU A 443 -30.73 5.89 -2.28
CA LEU A 443 -29.56 6.69 -1.92
C LEU A 443 -28.54 5.77 -1.23
N HIS A 444 -27.29 5.83 -1.67
CA HIS A 444 -26.20 5.09 -1.07
C HIS A 444 -25.27 6.02 -0.29
N GLY A 445 -24.95 7.20 -0.84
CA GLY A 445 -24.33 8.27 -0.06
C GLY A 445 -24.04 9.55 -0.83
N LEU A 446 -23.45 10.50 -0.11
CA LEU A 446 -22.93 11.76 -0.63
C LEU A 446 -21.45 11.85 -0.27
N TRP A 447 -20.58 11.69 -1.27
CA TRP A 447 -19.16 11.42 -1.05
C TRP A 447 -18.29 12.56 -1.57
N PRO A 448 -17.39 13.14 -0.76
CA PRO A 448 -16.35 14.04 -1.27
C PRO A 448 -15.53 13.33 -2.34
N ASP A 449 -15.21 14.02 -3.44
CA ASP A 449 -14.43 13.48 -4.54
C ASP A 449 -13.09 14.21 -4.62
N LEU A 450 -12.00 13.46 -4.72
CA LEU A 450 -10.64 14.02 -4.81
C LEU A 450 -10.28 14.49 -6.23
N CYS A 451 -11.26 14.58 -7.13
CA CYS A 451 -11.11 14.92 -8.54
C CYS A 451 -10.23 13.95 -9.35
N ASP A 452 -9.87 12.81 -8.78
CA ASP A 452 -9.12 11.73 -9.44
C ASP A 452 -9.91 10.41 -9.55
N GLY A 453 -11.15 10.45 -9.05
CA GLY A 453 -12.06 9.33 -9.03
C GLY A 453 -12.01 8.47 -7.77
N SER A 454 -11.16 8.83 -6.82
CA SER A 454 -11.20 8.36 -5.44
C SER A 454 -11.91 9.37 -4.53
N TYR A 455 -12.32 8.89 -3.36
CA TYR A 455 -13.00 9.69 -2.34
C TYR A 455 -12.28 9.50 -1.01
N PRO A 456 -12.08 10.57 -0.22
CA PRO A 456 -11.46 10.45 1.08
C PRO A 456 -12.43 9.74 2.04
N THR A 457 -11.87 9.05 3.04
CA THR A 457 -12.65 8.26 4.00
C THR A 457 -12.13 8.48 5.41
N TYR A 458 -13.04 8.66 6.38
CA TYR A 458 -12.74 8.77 7.81
C TYR A 458 -11.75 9.90 8.14
N CYS A 459 -12.02 11.11 7.63
CA CYS A 459 -11.05 12.22 7.67
C CYS A 459 -10.84 12.86 9.05
N HIS A 460 -11.69 12.56 10.03
CA HIS A 460 -11.56 13.04 11.40
C HIS A 460 -11.61 11.85 12.37
N GLU A 461 -10.56 11.69 13.19
CA GLU A 461 -10.45 10.60 14.17
C GLU A 461 -11.43 10.78 15.35
N THR A 462 -11.85 12.03 15.62
CA THR A 462 -12.89 12.41 16.58
C THR A 462 -13.60 13.71 16.14
N PRO A 463 -14.89 13.90 16.50
CA PRO A 463 -15.77 12.94 17.17
C PRO A 463 -16.23 11.82 16.22
N ARG A 464 -16.53 10.64 16.79
CA ARG A 464 -17.26 9.59 16.08
C ARG A 464 -18.76 9.75 16.35
N TYR A 465 -19.54 9.65 15.29
CA TYR A 465 -20.99 9.83 15.31
C TYR A 465 -21.69 8.49 15.48
N TYR A 466 -22.60 8.44 16.45
CA TYR A 466 -23.45 7.28 16.74
C TYR A 466 -24.88 7.77 16.99
N ASN A 467 -25.85 6.87 16.94
CA ASN A 467 -27.27 7.17 17.21
C ASN A 467 -27.83 8.30 16.33
N ILE A 468 -27.53 8.27 15.02
CA ILE A 468 -28.04 9.18 14.00
C ILE A 468 -29.56 9.33 14.10
N THR A 469 -30.30 8.22 14.26
CA THR A 469 -31.76 8.28 14.44
C THR A 469 -32.16 9.20 15.60
N SER A 470 -31.49 9.04 16.75
CA SER A 470 -31.78 9.82 17.95
C SER A 470 -31.38 11.29 17.78
N THR A 471 -30.26 11.57 17.14
CA THR A 471 -29.81 12.95 16.83
C THR A 471 -30.82 13.67 15.95
N LEU A 472 -31.27 13.04 14.86
CA LEU A 472 -32.27 13.61 13.96
C LEU A 472 -33.64 13.77 14.64
N ALA A 473 -34.06 12.79 15.44
CA ALA A 473 -35.31 12.86 16.18
C ALA A 473 -35.31 13.98 17.23
N ALA A 474 -34.19 14.18 17.94
CA ALA A 474 -34.03 15.26 18.91
C ALA A 474 -34.14 16.65 18.24
N ALA A 475 -33.65 16.77 17.01
CA ALA A 475 -33.80 17.97 16.18
C ALA A 475 -35.13 18.07 15.42
N SER A 476 -36.12 17.22 15.77
CA SER A 476 -37.45 17.17 15.13
C SER A 476 -37.44 16.90 13.62
N GLN A 477 -36.38 16.27 13.09
CA GLN A 477 -36.21 15.94 11.66
C GLN A 477 -36.98 14.66 11.28
N THR A 478 -38.27 14.62 11.60
CA THR A 478 -39.11 13.42 11.42
C THR A 478 -39.35 13.06 9.95
N ASP A 479 -39.54 14.05 9.07
CA ASP A 479 -39.70 13.82 7.63
C ASP A 479 -38.41 13.29 6.99
N LEU A 480 -37.26 13.87 7.36
CA LEU A 480 -35.95 13.39 6.92
C LEU A 480 -35.72 11.92 7.32
N LEU A 481 -36.05 11.56 8.57
CA LEU A 481 -35.97 10.18 9.04
C LEU A 481 -36.90 9.25 8.25
N ALA A 482 -38.12 9.70 7.93
CA ALA A 482 -39.05 8.91 7.11
C ALA A 482 -38.49 8.67 5.70
N ASP A 483 -37.87 9.68 5.10
CA ASP A 483 -37.21 9.55 3.80
C ASP A 483 -35.99 8.61 3.86
N MET A 484 -35.14 8.75 4.87
CA MET A 484 -33.96 7.90 5.05
C MET A 484 -34.37 6.43 5.24
N ASN A 485 -35.38 6.15 6.07
CA ASN A 485 -35.93 4.81 6.25
C ASN A 485 -36.56 4.23 4.97
N LYS A 486 -36.96 5.08 4.03
CA LYS A 486 -37.55 4.63 2.76
C LYS A 486 -36.51 4.44 1.66
N TYR A 487 -35.53 5.34 1.58
CA TYR A 487 -34.65 5.46 0.41
C TYR A 487 -33.16 5.29 0.71
N TRP A 488 -32.69 5.44 1.95
CA TRP A 488 -31.27 5.32 2.29
C TRP A 488 -31.01 4.04 3.10
N LEU A 489 -31.10 2.91 2.42
CA LEU A 489 -31.15 1.59 3.04
C LEU A 489 -29.91 0.75 2.72
N PRO A 490 -29.39 -0.03 3.70
CA PRO A 490 -28.27 -0.91 3.45
C PRO A 490 -28.69 -2.23 2.80
N ASN A 491 -27.74 -2.87 2.13
CA ASN A 491 -27.91 -4.23 1.61
C ASN A 491 -27.61 -5.33 2.63
N ARG A 492 -27.00 -4.97 3.76
CA ARG A 492 -26.68 -5.83 4.91
C ARG A 492 -26.62 -4.97 6.18
N GLY A 493 -27.07 -5.51 7.31
CA GLY A 493 -27.05 -4.79 8.59
C GLY A 493 -28.27 -3.88 8.80
N SER A 494 -28.22 -3.04 9.83
CA SER A 494 -29.31 -2.11 10.17
C SER A 494 -29.10 -0.75 9.52
N ALA A 495 -30.20 -0.03 9.23
CA ALA A 495 -30.14 1.30 8.65
C ALA A 495 -29.34 2.27 9.54
N GLU A 496 -29.48 2.18 10.86
CA GLU A 496 -28.72 2.97 11.82
C GLU A 496 -27.20 2.81 11.66
N THR A 497 -26.70 1.56 11.69
CA THR A 497 -25.25 1.29 11.53
C THR A 497 -24.73 1.75 10.17
N PHE A 498 -25.61 1.76 9.16
CA PHE A 498 -25.25 2.25 7.84
C PHE A 498 -25.17 3.77 7.78
N TRP A 499 -26.09 4.50 8.41
CA TRP A 499 -26.01 5.96 8.49
C TRP A 499 -24.82 6.42 9.33
N GLU A 500 -24.52 5.73 10.43
CA GLU A 500 -23.28 5.94 11.19
C GLU A 500 -22.04 5.75 10.30
N HIS A 501 -22.03 4.69 9.46
CA HIS A 501 -20.95 4.47 8.50
C HIS A 501 -20.82 5.63 7.51
N GLU A 502 -21.92 6.06 6.87
CA GLU A 502 -21.89 7.14 5.88
C GLU A 502 -21.44 8.47 6.50
N MET A 503 -21.91 8.81 7.70
CA MET A 503 -21.48 10.02 8.41
C MET A 503 -20.00 9.95 8.79
N ASN A 504 -19.56 8.87 9.44
CA ASN A 504 -18.19 8.75 9.92
C ASN A 504 -17.17 8.60 8.79
N LYS A 505 -17.57 7.99 7.66
CA LYS A 505 -16.68 7.77 6.52
C LYS A 505 -16.66 8.95 5.56
N HIS A 506 -17.81 9.53 5.23
CA HIS A 506 -17.93 10.54 4.18
C HIS A 506 -18.29 11.92 4.73
N GLY A 507 -19.23 12.01 5.68
CA GLY A 507 -19.61 13.28 6.31
C GLY A 507 -18.44 13.96 7.03
N THR A 508 -17.63 13.20 7.76
CA THR A 508 -16.40 13.70 8.41
C THR A 508 -15.35 14.23 7.44
N CYS A 509 -15.48 13.96 6.14
CA CYS A 509 -14.55 14.46 5.12
C CYS A 509 -15.01 15.76 4.48
N VAL A 510 -16.16 16.30 4.89
CA VAL A 510 -16.65 17.59 4.40
C VAL A 510 -16.16 18.69 5.32
N ASN A 511 -15.10 19.39 4.92
CA ASN A 511 -14.47 20.44 5.75
C ASN A 511 -15.45 21.51 6.23
N THR A 512 -16.45 21.87 5.42
CA THR A 512 -17.41 22.92 5.81
C THR A 512 -18.36 22.48 6.91
N LEU A 513 -18.49 21.17 7.19
CA LEU A 513 -19.25 20.64 8.32
C LEU A 513 -18.49 20.73 9.66
N ALA A 514 -17.25 21.25 9.68
CA ALA A 514 -16.54 21.46 10.93
C ALA A 514 -17.30 22.44 11.85
N PRO A 515 -17.35 22.23 13.18
CA PRO A 515 -18.05 23.11 14.12
C PRO A 515 -17.66 24.59 14.00
N SER A 516 -16.38 24.86 13.72
CA SER A 516 -15.86 26.21 13.52
C SER A 516 -16.47 26.96 12.32
N CYS A 517 -17.11 26.25 11.38
CA CYS A 517 -17.78 26.83 10.21
C CYS A 517 -19.23 27.27 10.48
N TYR A 518 -19.82 26.91 11.63
CA TYR A 518 -21.18 27.28 12.02
C TYR A 518 -21.26 28.59 12.84
N GLY A 519 -20.12 29.06 13.35
CA GLY A 519 -20.06 30.26 14.21
C GLY A 519 -20.76 30.06 15.57
N ASP A 520 -21.20 31.16 16.17
CA ASP A 520 -21.71 31.19 17.56
C ASP A 520 -23.03 30.42 17.79
N LYS A 521 -23.68 29.93 16.72
CA LYS A 521 -24.98 29.24 16.79
C LYS A 521 -24.87 27.72 16.72
N TYR A 522 -23.66 27.19 16.68
CA TYR A 522 -23.42 25.76 16.59
C TYR A 522 -23.96 25.00 17.80
N GLU A 523 -24.77 23.97 17.55
CA GLU A 523 -25.10 22.93 18.50
C GLU A 523 -24.54 21.58 18.03
N ALA A 524 -24.06 20.76 18.97
CA ALA A 524 -23.48 19.47 18.63
C ALA A 524 -24.53 18.57 17.95
N GLY A 525 -24.26 18.15 16.72
CA GLY A 525 -25.19 17.39 15.89
C GLY A 525 -25.73 18.17 14.69
N ASP A 526 -25.57 19.50 14.64
CA ASP A 526 -25.93 20.32 13.47
C ASP A 526 -25.27 19.79 12.19
N GLU A 527 -24.01 19.37 12.29
CA GLU A 527 -23.24 18.81 11.19
C GLU A 527 -23.78 17.48 10.67
N VAL A 528 -24.36 16.67 11.57
CA VAL A 528 -25.04 15.42 11.20
C VAL A 528 -26.34 15.77 10.48
N ILE A 529 -27.13 16.67 11.06
CA ILE A 529 -28.42 17.09 10.51
C ILE A 529 -28.24 17.65 9.10
N ASP A 530 -27.28 18.55 8.90
CA ASP A 530 -27.02 19.15 7.61
C ASP A 530 -26.50 18.14 6.58
N PHE A 531 -25.58 17.24 6.95
CA PHE A 531 -25.11 16.20 6.03
C PHE A 531 -26.27 15.37 5.44
N PHE A 532 -27.13 14.83 6.32
CA PHE A 532 -28.25 13.99 5.90
C PHE A 532 -29.32 14.80 5.16
N THR A 533 -29.64 16.01 5.63
CA THR A 533 -30.61 16.90 4.97
C THR A 533 -30.19 17.20 3.53
N ARG A 534 -28.91 17.54 3.32
CA ARG A 534 -28.42 17.90 1.98
C ARG A 534 -28.28 16.68 1.07
N ALA A 535 -27.84 15.54 1.58
CA ALA A 535 -27.78 14.30 0.81
C ALA A 535 -29.17 13.82 0.34
N VAL A 536 -30.16 13.81 1.23
CA VAL A 536 -31.54 13.41 0.89
C VAL A 536 -32.22 14.45 0.01
N GLY A 537 -32.01 15.75 0.29
CA GLY A 537 -32.54 16.83 -0.52
C GLY A 537 -32.04 16.79 -1.96
N LEU A 538 -30.75 16.51 -2.16
CA LEU A 538 -30.16 16.34 -3.49
C LEU A 538 -30.69 15.07 -4.18
N PHE A 539 -30.76 13.95 -3.46
CA PHE A 539 -31.33 12.69 -3.98
C PHE A 539 -32.73 12.88 -4.55
N LYS A 540 -33.61 13.62 -3.85
CA LYS A 540 -34.99 13.89 -4.29
C LYS A 540 -35.08 14.67 -5.60
N GLN A 541 -34.04 15.41 -5.97
CA GLN A 541 -33.97 16.12 -7.26
C GLN A 541 -33.47 15.23 -8.40
N LEU A 542 -32.92 14.05 -8.07
CA LEU A 542 -32.24 13.14 -8.98
C LEU A 542 -33.02 11.83 -9.13
N ASP A 543 -34.25 11.91 -9.66
CA ASP A 543 -35.09 10.73 -9.87
C ASP A 543 -34.62 9.88 -11.07
N THR A 544 -33.61 9.04 -10.80
CA THR A 544 -33.00 8.13 -11.78
C THR A 544 -34.05 7.20 -12.40
N TYR A 545 -35.04 6.72 -11.62
CA TYR A 545 -36.06 5.82 -12.15
C TYR A 545 -36.93 6.53 -13.18
N LYS A 546 -37.45 7.72 -12.85
CA LYS A 546 -38.32 8.49 -13.76
C LYS A 546 -37.58 9.01 -14.98
N ALA A 547 -36.30 9.36 -14.84
CA ALA A 547 -35.46 9.73 -15.98
C ALA A 547 -35.33 8.57 -16.99
N LEU A 548 -35.06 7.37 -16.50
CA LEU A 548 -34.98 6.16 -17.34
C LEU A 548 -36.34 5.80 -17.93
N GLU A 549 -37.41 5.81 -17.14
CA GLU A 549 -38.77 5.51 -17.57
C GLU A 549 -39.22 6.44 -18.71
N LYS A 550 -38.96 7.75 -18.59
CA LYS A 550 -39.27 8.76 -19.62
C LYS A 550 -38.54 8.50 -20.93
N ALA A 551 -37.35 7.89 -20.88
CA ALA A 551 -36.58 7.48 -22.06
C ALA A 551 -36.98 6.09 -22.59
N GLY A 552 -38.01 5.45 -22.02
CA GLY A 552 -38.44 4.10 -22.37
C GLY A 552 -37.53 3.00 -21.82
N ILE A 553 -36.62 3.34 -20.90
CA ILE A 553 -35.71 2.40 -20.23
C ILE A 553 -36.37 1.95 -18.93
N VAL A 554 -37.15 0.87 -19.01
CA VAL A 554 -37.88 0.31 -17.86
C VAL A 554 -37.26 -1.00 -17.38
N PRO A 555 -37.43 -1.37 -16.10
CA PRO A 555 -36.96 -2.66 -15.62
C PRO A 555 -37.63 -3.81 -16.37
N SER A 556 -36.84 -4.74 -16.91
CA SER A 556 -37.30 -5.87 -17.71
C SER A 556 -36.35 -7.06 -17.62
N TYR A 557 -36.89 -8.28 -17.68
CA TYR A 557 -36.09 -9.51 -17.76
C TYR A 557 -35.58 -9.80 -19.17
N THR A 558 -36.19 -9.20 -20.20
CA THR A 558 -35.94 -9.52 -21.61
C THR A 558 -35.29 -8.37 -22.37
N ALA A 559 -35.64 -7.12 -22.03
CA ALA A 559 -35.08 -5.96 -22.71
C ALA A 559 -33.60 -5.76 -22.35
N THR A 560 -32.85 -5.20 -23.30
CA THR A 560 -31.48 -4.74 -23.07
C THR A 560 -31.30 -3.36 -23.68
N TYR A 561 -30.37 -2.59 -23.11
CA TYR A 561 -30.11 -1.21 -23.47
C TYR A 561 -28.63 -1.01 -23.80
N THR A 562 -28.31 0.07 -24.51
CA THR A 562 -26.93 0.53 -24.68
C THR A 562 -26.54 1.51 -23.58
N GLU A 563 -25.24 1.57 -23.30
CA GLU A 563 -24.68 2.52 -22.34
C GLU A 563 -25.06 3.96 -22.75
N SER A 564 -24.92 4.31 -24.02
CA SER A 564 -25.29 5.62 -24.55
C SER A 564 -26.76 6.00 -24.38
N GLN A 565 -27.68 5.04 -24.42
CA GLN A 565 -29.11 5.30 -24.19
C GLN A 565 -29.36 5.68 -22.72
N ILE A 566 -28.75 4.94 -21.80
CA ILE A 566 -28.83 5.18 -20.36
C ILE A 566 -28.16 6.52 -20.04
N GLN A 567 -26.96 6.76 -20.59
CA GLN A 567 -26.20 7.99 -20.39
C GLN A 567 -27.00 9.22 -20.83
N ALA A 568 -27.59 9.19 -22.03
CA ALA A 568 -28.41 10.29 -22.54
C ALA A 568 -29.65 10.55 -21.67
N ALA A 569 -30.31 9.51 -21.17
CA ALA A 569 -31.47 9.64 -20.30
C ALA A 569 -31.13 10.31 -18.96
N LEU A 570 -30.01 9.92 -18.34
CA LEU A 570 -29.61 10.46 -17.03
C LEU A 570 -28.94 11.84 -17.14
N THR A 571 -28.15 12.08 -18.19
CA THR A 571 -27.57 13.42 -18.44
C THR A 571 -28.63 14.48 -18.69
N ALA A 572 -29.81 14.10 -19.20
CA ALA A 572 -30.93 15.03 -19.34
C ALA A 572 -31.49 15.55 -17.98
N VAL A 573 -31.15 14.92 -16.85
CA VAL A 573 -31.59 15.34 -15.52
C VAL A 573 -30.79 16.56 -15.04
N THR A 574 -29.47 16.54 -15.20
CA THR A 574 -28.57 17.55 -14.62
C THR A 574 -27.79 18.36 -15.65
N GLY A 575 -27.78 17.93 -16.91
CA GLY A 575 -26.93 18.48 -17.98
C GLY A 575 -25.50 17.94 -17.99
N SER A 576 -25.13 17.05 -17.07
CA SER A 576 -23.78 16.48 -16.95
C SER A 576 -23.77 14.96 -17.09
N GLU A 577 -22.61 14.41 -17.48
CA GLU A 577 -22.42 12.96 -17.52
C GLU A 577 -22.54 12.33 -16.13
N VAL A 578 -22.98 11.08 -16.11
CA VAL A 578 -23.32 10.29 -14.92
C VAL A 578 -22.52 9.00 -14.97
N VAL A 579 -21.83 8.65 -13.90
CA VAL A 579 -21.04 7.41 -13.90
C VAL A 579 -21.98 6.22 -13.76
N LEU A 580 -21.95 5.32 -14.75
CA LEU A 580 -22.79 4.13 -14.81
C LEU A 580 -22.03 2.89 -14.31
N GLY A 581 -22.55 2.25 -13.26
CA GLY A 581 -22.00 0.99 -12.77
C GLY A 581 -22.90 -0.20 -13.13
N CYS A 582 -22.27 -1.24 -13.68
CA CYS A 582 -22.91 -2.51 -13.98
C CYS A 582 -22.18 -3.68 -13.34
N ARG A 583 -22.95 -4.61 -12.77
CA ARG A 583 -22.44 -5.88 -12.23
C ARG A 583 -22.88 -7.03 -13.14
N TYR A 584 -21.92 -7.66 -13.82
CA TYR A 584 -22.17 -8.72 -14.82
C TYR A 584 -23.14 -8.26 -15.92
N GLY A 585 -22.95 -7.05 -16.44
CA GLY A 585 -23.81 -6.44 -17.47
C GLY A 585 -25.20 -6.02 -16.99
N ARG A 586 -25.45 -6.00 -15.68
CA ARG A 586 -26.71 -5.55 -15.09
C ARG A 586 -26.52 -4.19 -14.46
N LEU A 587 -27.30 -3.20 -14.89
CA LEU A 587 -27.26 -1.84 -14.37
C LEU A 587 -27.57 -1.87 -12.87
N ASN A 588 -26.68 -1.31 -12.06
CA ASN A 588 -26.82 -1.33 -10.60
C ASN A 588 -26.42 -0.02 -9.90
N GLN A 589 -25.69 0.88 -10.54
CA GLN A 589 -25.23 2.14 -9.94
C GLN A 589 -25.34 3.31 -10.92
N ALA A 590 -25.69 4.48 -10.38
CA ALA A 590 -25.64 5.77 -11.07
C ALA A 590 -25.05 6.82 -10.11
N TRP A 591 -23.96 7.48 -10.49
CA TRP A 591 -23.31 8.50 -9.66
C TRP A 591 -23.32 9.85 -10.37
N TYR A 592 -23.89 10.84 -9.69
CA TYR A 592 -24.01 12.21 -10.18
C TYR A 592 -22.94 13.08 -9.52
N SER A 593 -22.15 13.79 -10.33
CA SER A 593 -21.05 14.63 -9.86
C SER A 593 -21.47 16.10 -9.76
N PHE A 594 -21.09 16.75 -8.66
CA PHE A 594 -21.38 18.16 -8.39
C PHE A 594 -20.18 18.88 -7.83
N ASN A 595 -20.00 20.14 -8.22
CA ASN A 595 -19.21 21.10 -7.46
C ASN A 595 -20.16 21.94 -6.59
N VAL A 596 -19.86 22.09 -5.31
CA VAL A 596 -20.61 22.97 -4.41
C VAL A 596 -20.11 24.40 -4.55
N LYS A 597 -21.01 25.36 -4.71
CA LYS A 597 -20.69 26.78 -4.63
C LYS A 597 -21.10 27.28 -3.24
N GLY A 598 -20.12 27.51 -2.37
CA GLY A 598 -20.34 27.83 -0.96
C GLY A 598 -20.04 26.63 -0.06
N SER A 599 -20.74 26.54 1.08
CA SER A 599 -20.61 25.44 2.04
C SER A 599 -21.59 24.31 1.75
N LEU A 600 -21.39 23.10 2.31
CA LEU A 600 -22.37 22.02 2.14
C LEU A 600 -23.76 22.43 2.64
N GLN A 601 -23.84 23.09 3.80
CA GLN A 601 -25.08 23.46 4.49
C GLN A 601 -25.98 24.36 3.63
N LEU A 602 -25.38 25.39 3.03
CA LEU A 602 -26.10 26.50 2.41
C LEU A 602 -25.81 26.68 0.92
N GLY A 603 -24.77 26.02 0.41
CA GLY A 603 -24.29 26.17 -0.95
C GLY A 603 -25.18 25.53 -2.00
N GLU A 604 -24.84 25.85 -3.24
CA GLU A 604 -25.52 25.37 -4.45
C GLU A 604 -24.74 24.20 -5.05
N PHE A 605 -25.42 23.10 -5.35
CA PHE A 605 -24.82 21.96 -6.07
C PHE A 605 -24.87 22.22 -7.58
N VAL A 606 -23.71 22.46 -8.18
CA VAL A 606 -23.55 22.70 -9.62
C VAL A 606 -23.09 21.41 -10.27
N ALA A 607 -23.93 20.82 -11.13
CA ALA A 607 -23.58 19.58 -11.83
C ALA A 607 -22.30 19.75 -12.65
N THR A 608 -21.43 18.73 -12.64
CA THR A 608 -20.16 18.73 -13.36
C THR A 608 -19.93 17.37 -14.02
N ALA A 609 -19.07 17.31 -15.03
CA ALA A 609 -18.59 16.05 -15.56
C ALA A 609 -17.80 15.29 -14.47
N PRO A 610 -17.86 13.94 -14.45
CA PRO A 610 -17.11 13.14 -13.50
C PRO A 610 -15.61 13.28 -13.74
N ALA A 611 -14.85 13.35 -12.65
CA ALA A 611 -13.40 13.51 -12.70
C ALA A 611 -12.67 12.16 -12.61
N GLY A 612 -11.43 12.11 -13.11
CA GLY A 612 -10.56 10.94 -12.94
C GLY A 612 -10.92 9.67 -13.71
N LYS A 613 -10.27 8.55 -13.36
CA LYS A 613 -10.43 7.25 -14.06
C LYS A 613 -11.77 6.58 -13.80
N SER A 614 -12.45 6.89 -12.69
CA SER A 614 -13.78 6.36 -12.36
C SER A 614 -14.90 6.97 -13.22
N GLY A 615 -14.63 8.06 -13.96
CA GLY A 615 -15.54 8.60 -14.98
C GLY A 615 -15.86 7.66 -16.15
N ARG A 616 -15.20 6.49 -16.26
CA ARG A 616 -15.46 5.52 -17.34
C ARG A 616 -16.60 4.53 -17.06
N GLY A 617 -17.10 4.47 -15.82
CA GLY A 617 -18.10 3.49 -15.41
C GLY A 617 -17.65 2.03 -15.58
N THR A 618 -18.54 1.09 -15.30
CA THR A 618 -18.30 -0.37 -15.48
C THR A 618 -19.29 -1.03 -16.42
N CYS A 619 -20.21 -0.25 -17.00
CA CYS A 619 -21.20 -0.76 -17.93
C CYS A 619 -20.64 -1.09 -19.32
N PRO A 620 -20.99 -2.26 -19.90
CA PRO A 620 -20.62 -2.58 -21.27
C PRO A 620 -21.35 -1.66 -22.25
N ARG A 621 -20.75 -1.37 -23.41
CA ARG A 621 -21.36 -0.49 -24.43
C ARG A 621 -22.77 -0.90 -24.88
N ARG A 622 -23.10 -2.20 -24.85
CA ARG A 622 -24.38 -2.77 -25.29
C ARG A 622 -24.78 -3.97 -24.43
N GLY A 623 -26.05 -4.34 -24.47
CA GLY A 623 -26.56 -5.53 -23.80
C GLY A 623 -26.79 -5.36 -22.30
N ILE A 624 -26.88 -4.11 -21.83
CA ILE A 624 -27.11 -3.81 -20.41
C ILE A 624 -28.52 -4.25 -20.03
N LYS A 625 -28.63 -5.00 -18.95
CA LYS A 625 -29.92 -5.41 -18.37
C LYS A 625 -30.28 -4.50 -17.20
N TYR A 626 -31.45 -3.89 -17.25
CA TYR A 626 -32.04 -3.20 -16.11
C TYR A 626 -33.15 -4.10 -15.55
N LEU A 627 -32.85 -4.86 -14.50
CA LEU A 627 -33.75 -5.93 -14.02
C LEU A 627 -34.76 -5.40 -13.00
N PRO A 628 -36.02 -5.89 -12.98
CA PRO A 628 -36.99 -5.46 -11.97
C PRO A 628 -36.63 -5.99 -10.58
N LYS A 629 -36.88 -5.17 -9.55
CA LYS A 629 -36.80 -5.59 -8.14
C LYS A 629 -37.84 -6.69 -7.89
N LYS A 630 -37.43 -7.80 -7.28
CA LYS A 630 -38.36 -8.87 -6.91
C LYS A 630 -39.19 -8.44 -5.70
N THR A 631 -40.50 -8.27 -5.88
CA THR A 631 -41.45 -8.26 -4.76
C THR A 631 -41.66 -9.70 -4.32
N TYR A 632 -41.24 -10.05 -3.10
CA TYR A 632 -41.64 -11.30 -2.46
C TYR A 632 -42.95 -11.10 -1.71
#